data_AF-A0A3C0B9A3-F1
#
_entry.id   AF-A0A3C0B9A3-F1
#
_cell.length_a   1.000
_cell.length_b   1.000
_cell.length_c   1.000
_cell.angle_alpha   90.00
_cell.angle_beta   90.00
_cell.angle_gamma   90.00
#
_symmetry.space_group_name_H-M   'P 1'
#
loop_
_entity.id
_entity.type
_entity.pdbx_description
1 polymer ?
#
loop_
_entity_poly.entity_id
_entity_poly.type
_entity_poly.pdbx_seq_one_letter_code
_entity_poly.pdbx_strand_id
1 'polypeptide(L)' 'MLLDDIFDKLDNNRVAQLVQLVGDNNFGQVFITDTQPERINKIFEANPIDHRIFEVKSGNVARII' A
#
# COMPACT_ATOMS: atom_id res chain seq x y z
N MET A 1 9.92 -6.72 1.53
CA MET A 1 9.05 -7.52 0.61
C MET A 1 8.39 -6.57 -0.38
N LEU A 2 8.15 -6.99 -1.63
CA LEU A 2 7.38 -6.20 -2.62
C LEU A 2 6.11 -6.96 -2.98
N LEU A 3 4.98 -6.27 -2.90
CA LEU A 3 3.69 -6.78 -3.34
C LEU A 3 3.26 -5.96 -4.55
N ASP A 4 3.28 -6.61 -5.72
CA ASP A 4 3.00 -5.97 -7.00
C ASP A 4 1.56 -6.15 -7.44
N ASP A 5 0.97 -5.06 -7.93
CA ASP A 5 -0.42 -4.93 -8.38
C ASP A 5 -1.41 -5.63 -7.43
N ILE A 6 -1.37 -5.21 -6.16
CA ILE A 6 -1.99 -5.97 -5.08
C ILE A 6 -3.50 -6.14 -5.23
N PHE A 7 -4.15 -5.20 -5.91
CA PHE A 7 -5.59 -5.18 -6.10
C PHE A 7 -6.07 -5.97 -7.31
N ASP A 8 -5.19 -6.38 -8.22
CA ASP A 8 -5.55 -7.31 -9.30
C ASP A 8 -5.80 -8.72 -8.74
N LYS A 9 -5.12 -9.07 -7.63
CA LYS A 9 -5.18 -10.40 -7.01
C LYS A 9 -6.01 -10.47 -5.74
N LEU A 10 -6.33 -9.33 -5.13
CA LEU A 10 -6.98 -9.26 -3.83
C LEU A 10 -8.11 -8.22 -3.85
N ASP A 11 -9.25 -8.58 -3.26
CA ASP A 11 -10.31 -7.63 -2.99
C ASP A 11 -9.94 -6.65 -1.86
N ASN A 12 -10.71 -5.57 -1.72
CA ASN A 12 -10.46 -4.53 -0.72
C ASN A 12 -10.39 -5.07 0.73
N ASN A 13 -11.16 -6.09 1.07
CA ASN A 13 -11.18 -6.65 2.42
C ASN A 13 -9.88 -7.42 2.70
N ARG A 14 -9.41 -8.20 1.73
CA ARG A 14 -8.15 -8.94 1.83
C ARG A 14 -6.95 -8.00 1.88
N VAL A 15 -6.96 -6.92 1.10
CA VAL A 15 -5.90 -5.92 1.17
C VAL A 15 -5.87 -5.24 2.54
N ALA A 16 -7.03 -4.86 3.09
CA ALA A 16 -7.10 -4.28 4.43
C ALA A 16 -6.53 -5.21 5.50
N GLN A 17 -6.88 -6.51 5.46
CA GLN A 17 -6.32 -7.52 6.36
C GLN A 17 -4.80 -7.65 6.19
N LEU A 18 -4.32 -7.67 4.95
CA LEU A 18 -2.89 -7.74 4.67
C LEU A 18 -2.15 -6.54 5.25
N VAL A 19 -2.70 -5.34 5.09
CA VAL A 19 -2.12 -4.10 5.63
C VAL A 19 -2.11 -4.11 7.16
N GLN A 20 -3.16 -4.62 7.82
CA GLN A 20 -3.16 -4.82 9.27
C GLN A 20 -2.06 -5.81 9.72
N LEU A 21 -1.95 -6.95 9.03
CA LEU A 21 -0.92 -7.96 9.35
C LEU A 21 0.50 -7.42 9.21
N VAL A 22 0.75 -6.54 8.23
CA VAL A 22 2.04 -5.86 8.07
C VAL A 22 2.28 -4.84 9.19
N GLY A 23 1.23 -4.14 9.62
CA GLY A 23 1.27 -3.15 10.70
C GLY A 23 1.62 -3.73 12.08
N ASP A 24 1.29 -5.00 12.33
CA ASP A 24 1.55 -5.68 13.61
C ASP A 24 3.04 -6.10 13.81
N ASN A 25 3.99 -5.40 13.18
CA ASN A 25 5.45 -5.52 13.31
C ASN A 25 6.10 -6.87 12.95
N ASN A 26 5.34 -7.86 12.48
CA ASN A 26 5.88 -9.18 12.15
C ASN A 26 6.53 -9.27 10.76
N PHE A 27 6.30 -8.30 9.87
CA PHE A 27 6.75 -8.38 8.46
C PHE A 27 7.86 -7.40 8.08
N GLY A 28 8.26 -6.50 8.98
CA GLY A 28 9.27 -5.46 8.69
C GLY A 28 8.80 -4.49 7.60
N GLN A 29 9.68 -4.15 6.64
CA GLN A 29 9.36 -3.21 5.56
C GLN A 29 8.69 -3.90 4.36
N VAL A 30 7.53 -3.37 3.97
CA VAL A 30 6.77 -3.82 2.79
C VAL A 30 6.59 -2.67 1.82
N PHE A 31 6.86 -2.94 0.55
CA PHE A 31 6.52 -2.06 -0.56
C PHE A 31 5.27 -2.60 -1.24
N ILE A 32 4.33 -1.71 -1.51
CA ILE A 32 3.09 -2.00 -2.22
C ILE A 32 3.08 -1.11 -3.46
N THR A 33 2.85 -1.72 -4.62
CA THR A 33 2.63 -1.00 -5.87
C THR A 33 1.21 -1.25 -6.35
N ASP A 34 0.59 -0.20 -6.86
CA ASP A 34 -0.75 -0.24 -7.43
C ASP A 34 -0.91 0.87 -8.48
N THR A 35 -1.91 0.73 -9.34
CA THR A 35 -2.24 1.70 -10.39
C THR A 35 -3.37 2.66 -10.00
N GLN A 36 -4.06 2.42 -8.87
CA GLN A 36 -5.24 3.17 -8.43
C GLN A 36 -4.99 3.87 -7.07
N PRO A 37 -4.51 5.13 -7.09
CA PRO A 37 -4.14 5.86 -5.87
C PRO A 37 -5.28 6.03 -4.87
N GLU A 38 -6.53 6.16 -5.34
CA GLU A 38 -7.71 6.28 -4.47
C GLU A 38 -7.88 5.08 -3.54
N ARG A 39 -7.54 3.87 -3.99
CA ARG A 39 -7.69 2.67 -3.18
C ARG A 39 -6.63 2.61 -2.08
N ILE A 40 -5.39 2.96 -2.43
CA ILE A 40 -4.28 3.07 -1.49
C ILE A 40 -4.63 4.06 -0.37
N ASN A 41 -5.08 5.26 -0.74
CA ASN A 41 -5.48 6.28 0.24
C ASN A 41 -6.57 5.77 1.19
N LYS A 42 -7.64 5.16 0.66
CA LYS A 42 -8.74 4.63 1.49
C LYS A 42 -8.29 3.58 2.52
N ILE A 43 -7.34 2.73 2.17
CA ILE A 43 -6.85 1.70 3.11
C ILE A 43 -6.06 2.31 4.24
N PHE A 44 -5.14 3.22 3.92
CA PHE A 44 -4.25 3.84 4.90
C PHE A 44 -4.95 4.93 5.73
N GLU A 45 -6.04 5.52 5.24
CA GLU A 45 -6.96 6.33 6.05
C GLU A 45 -7.69 5.47 7.10
N ALA A 46 -8.14 4.27 6.72
CA ALA A 46 -8.87 3.36 7.61
C ALA A 46 -7.96 2.62 8.61
N ASN A 47 -6.67 2.47 8.28
CA ASN A 47 -5.67 1.78 9.11
C ASN A 47 -4.45 2.69 9.29
N PRO A 48 -4.42 3.52 10.34
CA PRO A 48 -3.32 4.45 10.59
C PRO A 48 -2.06 3.67 11.00
N ILE A 49 -1.24 3.35 10.01
CA ILE A 49 0.04 2.67 10.15
C ILE A 49 1.12 3.62 9.62
N ASP A 50 2.34 3.57 10.16
CA ASP A 50 3.44 4.36 9.62
C ASP A 50 3.73 3.93 8.17
N HIS A 51 3.56 4.86 7.23
CA HIS A 51 3.71 4.60 5.80
C HIS A 51 4.17 5.86 5.07
N ARG A 52 4.65 5.66 3.84
CA ARG A 52 5.00 6.74 2.91
C ARG A 52 4.40 6.42 1.56
N ILE A 53 3.86 7.43 0.89
CA ILE A 53 3.25 7.28 -0.43
C ILE A 53 4.14 7.97 -1.46
N PHE A 54 4.45 7.23 -2.52
CA PHE A 54 5.21 7.72 -3.66
C PHE A 54 4.40 7.51 -4.93
N GLU A 55 4.30 8.56 -5.75
CA GLU A 55 3.77 8.46 -7.10
C GLU A 55 4.92 8.29 -8.09
N VAL A 56 4.76 7.33 -9.00
CA VAL A 56 5.73 7.05 -10.06
C VAL A 56 5.10 7.40 -11.40
N LYS A 57 5.69 8.35 -12.13
CA LYS A 57 5.20 8.79 -13.44
C LYS A 57 6.34 8.98 -14.41
N SER A 58 6.30 8.27 -15.53
CA SER A 58 7.32 8.34 -16.60
C SER A 58 8.76 8.18 -16.07
N GLY A 59 8.96 7.24 -15.14
CA GLY A 59 10.27 6.98 -14.52
C GLY A 59 10.69 7.97 -13.42
N ASN A 60 9.86 8.97 -13.11
CA ASN A 60 10.11 9.91 -12.01
C ASN A 60 9.33 9.49 -10.77
N VAL A 61 9.93 9.64 -9.59
CA VAL A 61 9.32 9.32 -8.30
C VAL A 61 9.12 10.60 -7.51
N ALA A 62 7.89 10.86 -7.06
CA ALA A 62 7.54 11.99 -6.21
C ALA A 62 6.91 11.49 -4.91
N ARG A 63 7.35 12.01 -3.77
CA ARG A 63 6.72 11.70 -2.47
C ARG A 63 5.47 12.55 -2.29
N ILE A 64 4.36 11.91 -1.96
CA ILE A 64 3.07 12.55 -1.68
C ILE A 64 2.84 12.70 -0.17
N ILE A 65 3.17 11.65 0.60
CA ILE A 65 2.99 11.59 2.07
C ILE A 65 4.27 11.07 2.72
#